data_AF-A0A542JEQ7-F1
#
_entry.id   AF-A0A542JEQ7-F1
#
_cell.length_a   1.000
_cell.length_b   1.000
_cell.length_c   1.000
_cell.angle_alpha   90.00
_cell.angle_beta   90.00
_cell.angle_gamma   90.00
#
_symmetry.space_group_name_H-M   'P 1'
#
loop_
_entity.id
_entity.type
_entity.pdbx_description
1 polymer ?
#
loop_
_entity_poly.entity_id
_entity_poly.type
_entity_poly.pdbx_seq_one_letter_code
_entity_poly.pdbx_strand_id
1 'polypeptide(L)'
;MTTEHPRLAVLTCALALVPALLVTACSSGAAPEGSGSAPGRSKSTAAQGEQRFAAAARAGLAGISGGAPLVSGLDRASEGAQDELGLPKGNGYRVTVACAGRGTVEVGFVPARTAPVARVSCDGVPVSVRFALKAAGTRIDVRGGRGATGMIAWRVDKVRLSS
;
A
#
# COMPACT_ATOMS: atom_id res chain seq x y z
N MET A 1 21.49 38.17 -38.03
CA MET A 1 21.28 39.62 -37.83
C MET A 1 20.15 39.80 -36.83
N THR A 2 20.31 40.65 -35.81
CA THR A 2 19.26 41.41 -35.05
C THR A 2 17.99 40.67 -34.55
N THR A 3 17.40 40.81 -33.35
CA THR A 3 17.54 41.59 -32.08
C THR A 3 16.36 41.14 -31.16
N GLU A 4 16.28 41.25 -29.82
CA GLU A 4 17.16 41.70 -28.73
C GLU A 4 16.72 41.04 -27.38
N HIS A 5 17.25 41.47 -26.23
CA HIS A 5 16.98 40.98 -24.87
C HIS A 5 15.89 41.83 -24.13
N PRO A 6 15.87 41.97 -22.79
CA PRO A 6 14.99 41.17 -21.93
C PRO A 6 14.02 42.05 -21.11
N ARG A 7 13.14 41.44 -20.30
CA ARG A 7 12.46 42.15 -19.19
C ARG A 7 12.48 41.37 -17.88
N LEU A 8 13.36 41.81 -16.99
CA LEU A 8 13.26 41.63 -15.54
C LEU A 8 12.03 42.37 -15.01
N ALA A 9 11.35 41.78 -14.03
CA ALA A 9 10.47 42.49 -13.12
C ALA A 9 10.72 41.97 -11.69
N VAL A 10 11.49 42.74 -10.92
CA VAL A 10 11.67 42.55 -9.48
C VAL A 10 10.65 43.43 -8.77
N LEU A 11 9.91 42.90 -7.80
CA LEU A 11 9.24 43.72 -6.80
C LEU A 11 9.08 42.96 -5.47
N THR A 12 9.71 43.53 -4.45
CA THR A 12 9.79 43.07 -3.06
C THR A 12 8.69 43.69 -2.18
N CYS A 13 8.65 43.26 -0.90
CA CYS A 13 7.82 43.70 0.24
C CYS A 13 6.56 42.85 0.50
N ALA A 14 6.16 42.58 1.75
CA ALA A 14 6.66 43.06 3.04
C ALA A 14 6.66 41.96 4.14
N LEU A 15 7.41 42.19 5.23
CA LEU A 15 7.24 41.47 6.50
C LEU A 15 5.90 41.85 7.15
N ALA A 16 5.30 40.91 7.88
CA ALA A 16 4.36 41.20 8.96
C ALA A 16 4.58 40.22 10.13
N LEU A 17 4.38 40.71 11.36
CA LEU A 17 4.76 40.05 12.60
C LEU A 17 3.76 38.97 13.09
N VAL A 18 4.29 38.10 13.95
CA VAL A 18 3.60 37.11 14.79
C VAL A 18 2.60 37.75 15.77
N PRO A 19 1.53 37.03 16.16
CA PRO A 19 1.24 36.87 17.58
C PRO A 19 1.19 35.41 18.02
N ALA A 20 1.75 35.13 19.20
CA ALA A 20 1.55 33.90 19.94
C ALA A 20 0.31 34.02 20.86
N LEU A 21 0.02 32.95 21.62
CA LEU A 21 -1.11 32.77 22.55
C LEU A 21 -2.44 32.38 21.83
N LEU A 22 -3.25 31.43 22.30
CA LEU A 22 -3.35 30.82 23.63
C LEU A 22 -3.42 29.27 23.54
N VAL A 23 -2.62 28.55 24.34
CA VAL A 23 -2.90 27.15 24.68
C VAL A 23 -3.61 27.15 26.04
N THR A 24 -4.93 26.99 26.02
CA THR A 24 -5.77 27.18 27.21
C THR A 24 -5.90 25.91 28.04
N ALA A 25 -5.58 26.04 29.33
CA ALA A 25 -6.06 25.28 30.48
C ALA A 25 -5.81 23.75 30.55
N CYS A 26 -5.07 23.38 31.61
CA CYS A 26 -5.05 22.03 32.16
C CYS A 26 -6.45 21.59 32.66
N SER A 27 -6.63 20.28 32.77
CA SER A 27 -7.30 19.74 33.96
C SER A 27 -6.49 18.55 34.49
N SER A 28 -5.61 18.84 35.44
CA SER A 28 -4.93 17.83 36.25
C SER A 28 -5.84 17.40 37.39
N GLY A 29 -6.74 16.46 37.12
CA GLY A 29 -7.50 15.78 38.16
C GLY A 29 -6.63 14.72 38.85
N ALA A 30 -6.28 14.94 40.12
CA ALA A 30 -5.53 13.97 40.92
C ALA A 30 -6.47 13.17 41.83
N ALA A 31 -6.48 11.83 41.64
CA ALA A 31 -6.87 10.76 42.58
C ALA A 31 -8.29 10.82 43.23
N PRO A 32 -8.97 9.67 43.40
CA PRO A 32 -8.52 8.64 44.32
C PRO A 32 -8.45 7.22 43.72
N GLU A 33 -8.01 6.29 44.55
CA GLU A 33 -7.84 4.88 44.22
C GLU A 33 -9.15 4.21 43.81
N GLY A 34 -9.12 3.52 42.68
CA GLY A 34 -10.24 2.73 42.16
C GLY A 34 -9.73 1.66 41.22
N SER A 35 -9.91 0.38 41.60
CA SER A 35 -9.54 -0.76 40.77
C SER A 35 -10.35 -0.73 39.47
N GLY A 36 -9.69 -0.48 38.33
CA GLY A 36 -10.34 -0.26 37.05
C GLY A 36 -9.48 -0.68 35.86
N SER A 37 -9.84 -1.79 35.24
CA SER A 37 -9.21 -2.30 34.01
C SER A 37 -9.22 -1.25 32.89
N ALA A 38 -8.09 -1.05 32.22
CA ALA A 38 -7.93 -0.06 31.14
C ALA A 38 -7.79 -0.71 29.74
N PRO A 39 -8.89 -1.09 29.06
CA PRO A 39 -8.87 -1.73 27.72
C PRO A 39 -8.74 -0.71 26.57
N GLY A 40 -7.89 0.32 26.71
CA GLY A 40 -7.81 1.44 25.76
C GLY A 40 -6.53 1.51 24.91
N ARG A 41 -5.35 1.41 25.55
CA ARG A 41 -4.09 1.85 24.92
C ARG A 41 -3.60 0.95 23.78
N SER A 42 -3.81 -0.36 23.89
CA SER A 42 -3.27 -1.37 22.96
C SER A 42 -3.98 -1.42 21.60
N LYS A 43 -5.26 -1.02 21.52
CA LYS A 43 -6.01 -1.02 20.25
C LYS A 43 -5.56 0.11 19.33
N SER A 44 -5.29 1.30 19.88
CA SER A 44 -4.84 2.47 19.11
C SER A 44 -3.45 2.26 18.50
N THR A 45 -2.51 1.68 19.24
CA THR A 45 -1.16 1.40 18.72
C THR A 45 -1.16 0.31 17.64
N ALA A 46 -1.98 -0.72 17.79
CA ALA A 46 -2.14 -1.77 16.77
C ALA A 46 -2.72 -1.20 15.46
N ALA A 47 -3.81 -0.41 15.54
CA ALA A 47 -4.43 0.22 14.37
C ALA A 47 -3.48 1.20 13.66
N GLN A 48 -2.72 2.00 14.42
CA GLN A 48 -1.68 2.87 13.86
C GLN A 48 -0.55 2.08 13.17
N GLY A 49 -0.14 0.93 13.73
CA GLY A 49 0.84 0.04 13.11
C GLY A 49 0.35 -0.52 11.79
N GLU A 50 -0.89 -1.03 11.76
CA GLU A 50 -1.54 -1.53 10.55
C GLU A 50 -1.65 -0.45 9.47
N GLN A 51 -2.05 0.77 9.83
CA GLN A 51 -2.15 1.89 8.90
C GLN A 51 -0.78 2.29 8.32
N ARG A 52 0.30 2.24 9.11
CA ARG A 52 1.68 2.47 8.64
C ARG A 52 2.12 1.39 7.65
N PHE A 53 1.86 0.12 7.94
CA PHE A 53 2.16 -0.99 7.01
C PHE A 53 1.33 -0.90 5.72
N ALA A 54 0.05 -0.52 5.82
CA ALA A 54 -0.81 -0.29 4.66
C ALA A 54 -0.31 0.86 3.76
N ALA A 55 0.21 1.93 4.36
CA ALA A 55 0.84 3.03 3.61
C ALA A 55 2.13 2.57 2.93
N ALA A 56 3.01 1.85 3.64
CA ALA A 56 4.27 1.35 3.11
C ALA A 56 4.07 0.34 1.96
N ALA A 57 3.14 -0.61 2.11
CA ALA A 57 2.82 -1.57 1.06
C ALA A 57 2.29 -0.89 -0.22
N ARG A 58 1.39 0.10 -0.09
CA ARG A 58 0.93 0.91 -1.23
C ARG A 58 2.05 1.73 -1.86
N ALA A 59 2.95 2.31 -1.05
CA ALA A 59 4.09 3.07 -1.54
C ALA A 59 5.03 2.21 -2.40
N GLY A 60 5.24 0.94 -2.04
CA GLY A 60 5.96 -0.04 -2.86
C GLY A 60 5.39 -0.25 -4.27
N LEU A 61 4.10 0.04 -4.49
CA LEU A 61 3.45 -0.03 -5.80
C LEU A 61 3.40 1.31 -6.56
N ALA A 62 3.75 2.43 -5.93
CA ALA A 62 3.57 3.77 -6.50
C ALA A 62 4.47 4.04 -7.73
N GLY A 63 5.62 3.36 -7.82
CA GLY A 63 6.53 3.44 -8.98
C GLY A 63 6.16 2.54 -10.16
N ILE A 64 5.06 1.77 -10.09
CA ILE A 64 4.64 0.86 -11.17
C ILE A 64 3.99 1.67 -12.30
N SER A 65 4.74 1.83 -13.40
CA SER A 65 4.27 2.48 -14.63
C SER A 65 3.18 1.68 -15.35
N GLY A 66 2.15 2.39 -15.81
CA GLY A 66 0.86 1.83 -16.24
C GLY A 66 -0.23 2.47 -15.37
N GLY A 67 -1.33 2.91 -15.98
CA GLY A 67 -2.29 3.85 -15.38
C GLY A 67 -3.09 3.32 -14.18
N ALA A 68 -4.41 3.51 -14.20
CA ALA A 68 -5.25 2.88 -13.18
C ALA A 68 -5.14 1.34 -13.29
N PRO A 69 -4.99 0.62 -12.16
CA PRO A 69 -5.00 -0.84 -12.19
C PRO A 69 -6.38 -1.36 -12.59
N LEU A 70 -6.45 -2.56 -13.16
CA LEU A 70 -7.72 -3.21 -13.47
C LEU A 70 -8.40 -3.75 -12.21
N VAL A 71 -7.59 -4.27 -11.29
CA VAL A 71 -7.98 -4.81 -9.99
C VAL A 71 -6.86 -4.51 -9.01
N SER A 72 -7.19 -4.23 -7.75
CA SER A 72 -6.22 -4.04 -6.67
C SER A 72 -6.83 -4.36 -5.31
N GLY A 73 -6.02 -4.87 -4.40
CA GLY A 73 -6.42 -5.18 -3.03
C GLY A 73 -5.40 -4.70 -1.98
N LEU A 74 -5.82 -4.74 -0.73
CA LEU A 74 -4.99 -4.48 0.44
C LEU A 74 -5.43 -5.40 1.57
N ASP A 75 -4.57 -6.33 1.94
CA ASP A 75 -4.91 -7.47 2.81
C ASP A 75 -3.90 -7.60 3.95
N ARG A 76 -4.31 -8.24 5.05
CA ARG A 76 -3.40 -8.51 6.17
C ARG A 76 -2.51 -9.71 5.85
N ALA A 77 -1.22 -9.57 6.08
CA ALA A 77 -0.23 -10.60 5.74
C ALA A 77 -0.42 -11.93 6.51
N SER A 78 -1.08 -11.88 7.67
CA SER A 78 -1.45 -13.05 8.48
C SER A 78 -2.75 -13.74 8.05
N GLU A 79 -3.61 -13.04 7.31
CA GLU A 79 -4.92 -13.53 6.88
C GLU A 79 -4.86 -14.05 5.42
N GLY A 80 -4.05 -13.41 4.57
CA GLY A 80 -3.98 -13.71 3.14
C GLY A 80 -5.10 -13.04 2.35
N ALA A 81 -5.25 -13.43 1.08
CA ALA A 81 -6.26 -12.87 0.16
C ALA A 81 -6.71 -13.94 -0.85
N GLN A 82 -8.01 -13.97 -1.19
CA GLN A 82 -8.56 -14.91 -2.19
C GLN A 82 -9.62 -14.27 -3.10
N ASP A 83 -9.20 -13.24 -3.84
CA ASP A 83 -10.11 -12.41 -4.63
C ASP A 83 -10.23 -12.86 -6.09
N GLU A 84 -11.46 -12.82 -6.63
CA GLU A 84 -11.70 -13.04 -8.05
C GLU A 84 -11.34 -11.81 -8.88
N LEU A 85 -10.57 -12.02 -9.94
CA LEU A 85 -10.05 -10.92 -10.74
C LEU A 85 -11.04 -10.41 -11.79
N GLY A 86 -12.08 -11.17 -12.14
CA GLY A 86 -13.10 -10.76 -13.14
C GLY A 86 -12.56 -10.45 -14.54
N LEU A 87 -11.32 -10.87 -14.85
CA LEU A 87 -10.60 -10.44 -16.05
C LEU A 87 -11.05 -11.18 -17.34
N PRO A 88 -11.05 -10.52 -18.51
CA PRO A 88 -11.33 -11.17 -19.78
C PRO A 88 -10.21 -12.15 -20.20
N LYS A 89 -10.62 -13.33 -20.67
CA LYS A 89 -9.72 -14.38 -21.18
C LYS A 89 -8.90 -13.92 -22.40
N GLY A 90 -7.86 -14.67 -22.75
CA GLY A 90 -7.05 -14.45 -23.96
C GLY A 90 -6.11 -13.24 -23.89
N ASN A 91 -5.99 -12.60 -22.72
CA ASN A 91 -5.17 -11.42 -22.51
C ASN A 91 -3.99 -11.73 -21.58
N GLY A 92 -2.92 -10.95 -21.73
CA GLY A 92 -1.78 -10.93 -20.81
C GLY A 92 -1.99 -9.96 -19.67
N TYR A 93 -1.59 -10.37 -18.48
CA TYR A 93 -1.67 -9.59 -17.26
C TYR A 93 -0.35 -9.64 -16.49
N ARG A 94 -0.17 -8.66 -15.61
CA ARG A 94 0.88 -8.64 -14.59
C ARG A 94 0.22 -8.37 -13.26
N VAL A 95 0.43 -9.26 -12.29
CA VAL A 95 0.22 -8.91 -10.88
C VAL A 95 1.51 -8.29 -10.36
N THR A 96 1.40 -7.23 -9.57
CA THR A 96 2.51 -6.72 -8.75
C THR A 96 2.05 -6.64 -7.30
N VAL A 97 2.88 -7.17 -6.40
CA VAL A 97 2.58 -7.30 -4.97
C VAL A 97 3.74 -6.72 -4.17
N ALA A 98 3.42 -5.92 -3.14
CA ALA A 98 4.38 -5.47 -2.13
C ALA A 98 3.83 -5.82 -0.75
N CYS A 99 4.64 -6.43 0.11
CA CYS A 99 4.31 -6.66 1.52
C CYS A 99 5.15 -5.74 2.40
N ALA A 100 4.58 -5.20 3.47
CA ALA A 100 5.30 -4.40 4.46
C ALA A 100 4.99 -4.89 5.88
N GLY A 101 6.03 -5.22 6.64
CA GLY A 101 5.93 -5.75 8.01
C GLY A 101 7.06 -6.71 8.34
N ARG A 102 6.76 -8.00 8.51
CA ARG A 102 7.76 -9.06 8.77
C ARG A 102 7.34 -10.38 8.15
N GLY A 103 8.34 -11.23 7.89
CA GLY A 103 8.15 -12.55 7.29
C GLY A 103 8.05 -12.48 5.77
N THR A 104 7.44 -13.51 5.18
CA THR A 104 7.23 -13.65 3.75
C THR A 104 5.80 -14.07 3.46
N VAL A 105 5.31 -13.75 2.27
CA VAL A 105 4.01 -14.20 1.76
C VAL A 105 4.22 -14.88 0.41
N GLU A 106 3.34 -15.82 0.07
CA GLU A 106 3.35 -16.51 -1.21
C GLU A 106 2.15 -16.09 -2.04
N VAL A 107 2.38 -15.76 -3.30
CA VAL A 107 1.38 -15.28 -4.27
C VAL A 107 1.22 -16.34 -5.34
N GLY A 108 0.05 -16.97 -5.34
CA GLY A 108 -0.38 -17.95 -6.34
C GLY A 108 -1.70 -17.54 -6.99
N PHE A 109 -2.30 -18.50 -7.69
CA PHE A 109 -3.54 -18.33 -8.44
C PHE A 109 -4.37 -19.60 -8.39
N VAL A 110 -5.70 -19.44 -8.44
CA VAL A 110 -6.65 -20.53 -8.66
C VAL A 110 -7.33 -20.30 -10.02
N PRO A 111 -7.32 -21.26 -10.97
CA PRO A 111 -6.68 -22.57 -10.88
C PRO A 111 -5.14 -22.49 -10.81
N ALA A 112 -4.54 -23.49 -10.15
CA ALA A 112 -3.09 -23.61 -10.03
C ALA A 112 -2.42 -23.70 -11.42
N ARG A 113 -1.15 -23.27 -11.49
CA ARG A 113 -0.35 -23.14 -12.74
C ARG A 113 -0.83 -22.06 -13.72
N THR A 114 -1.75 -21.16 -13.33
CA THR A 114 -2.03 -19.94 -14.10
C THR A 114 -0.80 -19.04 -14.21
N ALA A 115 0.05 -19.03 -13.17
CA ALA A 115 1.38 -18.44 -13.16
C ALA A 115 2.31 -19.27 -12.22
N PRO A 116 3.64 -19.04 -12.24
CA PRO A 116 4.53 -19.46 -11.17
C PRO A 116 4.11 -18.83 -9.84
N VAL A 117 4.26 -19.57 -8.74
CA VAL A 117 4.10 -19.01 -7.38
C VAL A 117 5.29 -18.11 -7.09
N ALA A 118 5.04 -16.88 -6.64
CA ALA A 118 6.07 -15.95 -6.22
C ALA A 118 6.13 -15.84 -4.70
N ARG A 119 7.34 -15.73 -4.15
CA ARG A 119 7.55 -15.39 -2.74
C ARG A 119 7.89 -13.91 -2.62
N VAL A 120 7.19 -13.21 -1.75
CA VAL A 120 7.34 -11.76 -1.53
C VAL A 120 7.80 -11.54 -0.09
N SER A 121 8.90 -10.80 0.06
CA SER A 121 9.40 -10.37 1.37
C SER A 121 8.53 -9.22 1.90
N CYS A 122 8.36 -9.12 3.22
CA CYS A 122 7.60 -8.04 3.84
C CYS A 122 8.46 -6.81 4.19
N ASP A 123 9.36 -6.44 3.29
CA ASP A 123 10.31 -5.31 3.38
C ASP A 123 9.88 -4.07 2.57
N GLY A 124 8.73 -4.14 1.88
CA GLY A 124 8.19 -3.08 1.03
C GLY A 124 8.61 -3.18 -0.44
N VAL A 125 9.50 -4.09 -0.82
CA VAL A 125 9.98 -4.23 -2.21
C VAL A 125 8.92 -4.95 -3.06
N PRO A 126 8.48 -4.38 -4.21
CA PRO A 126 7.48 -4.99 -5.05
C PRO A 126 8.04 -6.16 -5.87
N VAL A 127 7.25 -7.23 -6.00
CA VAL A 127 7.51 -8.37 -6.89
C VAL A 127 6.42 -8.43 -7.95
N SER A 128 6.81 -8.56 -9.23
CA SER A 128 5.88 -8.68 -10.37
C SER A 128 5.89 -10.10 -10.96
N VAL A 129 4.71 -10.63 -11.29
CA VAL A 129 4.54 -11.88 -12.06
C VAL A 129 3.64 -11.63 -13.26
N ARG A 130 4.08 -12.05 -14.46
CA ARG A 130 3.23 -12.04 -15.67
C ARG A 130 2.47 -13.35 -15.80
N PHE A 131 1.24 -13.29 -16.29
CA PHE A 131 0.39 -14.45 -16.53
C PHE A 131 -0.53 -14.24 -17.73
N ALA A 132 -1.02 -15.33 -18.33
CA ALA A 132 -1.97 -15.31 -19.43
C ALA A 132 -3.28 -15.96 -18.99
N LEU A 133 -4.39 -15.23 -19.10
CA LEU A 133 -5.67 -15.70 -18.55
C LEU A 133 -6.38 -16.64 -19.54
N LYS A 134 -6.32 -17.95 -19.27
CA LYS A 134 -6.92 -18.98 -20.13
C LYS A 134 -8.37 -19.32 -19.75
N ALA A 135 -8.74 -19.11 -18.49
CA ALA A 135 -10.06 -19.43 -17.93
C ALA A 135 -10.68 -18.22 -17.20
N ALA A 136 -12.01 -18.21 -17.07
CA ALA A 136 -12.72 -17.26 -16.21
C ALA A 136 -12.73 -17.79 -14.76
N GLY A 137 -13.17 -16.97 -13.80
CA GLY A 137 -13.11 -17.36 -12.38
C GLY A 137 -11.69 -17.48 -11.84
N THR A 138 -10.70 -16.85 -12.49
CA THR A 138 -9.32 -16.83 -12.00
C THR A 138 -9.28 -15.96 -10.74
N ARG A 139 -8.83 -16.55 -9.63
CA ARG A 139 -8.59 -15.86 -8.37
C ARG A 139 -7.09 -15.69 -8.12
N ILE A 140 -6.71 -14.57 -7.51
CA ILE A 140 -5.43 -14.48 -6.81
C ILE A 140 -5.54 -15.29 -5.51
N ASP A 141 -4.45 -15.94 -5.09
CA ASP A 141 -4.40 -16.69 -3.83
C ASP A 141 -3.11 -16.30 -3.11
N VAL A 142 -3.24 -15.43 -2.11
CA VAL A 142 -2.11 -14.90 -1.33
C VAL A 142 -2.12 -15.54 0.05
N ARG A 143 -1.00 -16.13 0.45
CA ARG A 143 -0.88 -16.90 1.69
C ARG A 143 0.23 -16.34 2.57
N GLY A 144 -0.10 -16.09 3.84
CA GLY A 144 0.88 -15.72 4.86
C GLY A 144 1.83 -16.87 5.17
N GLY A 145 3.14 -16.62 5.12
CA GLY A 145 4.14 -17.52 5.69
C GLY A 145 4.04 -17.57 7.23
N ARG A 146 4.68 -18.57 7.85
CA ARG A 146 4.68 -18.69 9.33
C ARG A 146 5.29 -17.42 9.96
N GLY A 147 4.50 -16.72 10.78
CA GLY A 147 4.91 -15.47 11.43
C GLY A 147 4.84 -14.23 10.54
N ALA A 148 4.22 -14.31 9.35
CA ALA A 148 3.96 -13.15 8.52
C ALA A 148 3.02 -12.17 9.23
N THR A 149 3.44 -10.90 9.34
CA THR A 149 2.68 -9.82 9.98
C THR A 149 2.82 -8.54 9.18
N GLY A 150 1.77 -7.70 9.15
CA GLY A 150 1.75 -6.45 8.41
C GLY A 150 0.71 -6.49 7.28
N MET A 151 0.94 -5.75 6.21
CA MET A 151 -0.03 -5.57 5.12
C MET A 151 0.59 -5.92 3.76
N ILE A 152 -0.25 -6.47 2.88
CA ILE A 152 0.04 -6.78 1.49
C ILE A 152 -0.79 -5.85 0.62
N ALA A 153 -0.16 -5.06 -0.24
CA ALA A 153 -0.85 -4.36 -1.31
C ALA A 153 -0.56 -5.06 -2.63
N TRP A 154 -1.57 -5.19 -3.49
CA TRP A 154 -1.39 -5.76 -4.83
C TRP A 154 -2.23 -5.05 -5.88
N ARG A 155 -1.77 -5.11 -7.12
CA ARG A 155 -2.46 -4.60 -8.30
C ARG A 155 -2.29 -5.53 -9.49
N VAL A 156 -3.29 -5.57 -10.38
CA VAL A 156 -3.24 -6.27 -11.65
C VAL A 156 -3.38 -5.30 -12.81
N ASP A 157 -2.41 -5.35 -13.72
CA ASP A 157 -2.29 -4.48 -14.88
C ASP A 157 -2.35 -5.29 -16.17
N LYS A 158 -2.94 -4.73 -17.23
CA LYS A 158 -2.91 -5.35 -18.55
C LYS A 158 -1.51 -5.21 -19.15
N VAL A 159 -0.99 -6.28 -19.74
CA VAL A 159 0.27 -6.25 -20.50
C VAL A 159 0.08 -6.85 -21.89
N ARG A 160 0.95 -6.45 -22.83
CA ARG A 160 1.11 -7.22 -24.06
C ARG A 160 1.74 -8.57 -23.69
N LEU A 161 1.15 -9.66 -24.17
CA LEU A 161 1.89 -10.91 -24.31
C LEU A 161 2.95 -10.66 -25.37
N SER A 162 4.21 -10.95 -25.05
CA SER A 162 5.26 -11.05 -26.06
C SER A 162 4.91 -12.24 -26.95
N SER A 163 4.75 -11.96 -28.26
CA SER A 163 4.50 -12.93 -29.32
C SER A 163 5.67 -13.88 -29.51
#